data_AF-A0A7C1C4D0-F1
#
_entry.id   AF-A0A7C1C4D0-F1
#
_cell.length_a   1.000
_cell.length_b   1.000
_cell.length_c   1.000
_cell.angle_alpha   90.00
_cell.angle_beta   90.00
_cell.angle_gamma   90.00
#
_symmetry.space_group_name_H-M   'P 1'
#
loop_
_entity.id
_entity.type
_entity.pdbx_description
1 polymer ?
#
loop_
_entity_poly.entity_id
_entity_poly.type
_entity_poly.pdbx_seq_one_letter_code
_entity_poly.pdbx_strand_id
1 'polypeptide(L)'
;MEKNWKILIDALKKLPVYTPENHVWKKIKLYLAKNLASGKMPQLHVIDPPEDVWTSIDHELNRREKLSSLKRYNPPEEVWENIDRTLTTKLIKRRTVRWLTWSTAAAAVLILGLFIFTTNIGKNYSYSEEWVQIQDVHQWEEDDQPVEQALALLCSENPATCKTPEFKELQKELSSLNQSKQEILKQLNKYDANTELEIKLTEIELEKSELIKEMIAKTI
;
A
#
# COMPACT_ATOMS: atom_id res chain seq x y z
N MET A 1 21.04 17.56 8.35
CA MET A 1 21.77 16.65 7.44
C MET A 1 21.05 15.32 7.44
N GLU A 2 20.32 15.00 6.38
CA GLU A 2 19.52 13.77 6.30
C GLU A 2 20.42 12.54 6.26
N LYS A 3 20.17 11.60 7.18
CA LYS A 3 20.93 10.36 7.29
C LYS A 3 20.72 9.40 6.09
N ASN A 4 19.73 9.65 5.24
CA ASN A 4 19.30 8.73 4.17
C ASN A 4 19.63 9.18 2.74
N TRP A 5 20.32 10.31 2.54
CA TRP A 5 20.65 10.85 1.21
C TRP A 5 21.35 9.84 0.29
N LYS A 6 22.32 9.09 0.84
CA LYS A 6 23.06 8.06 0.08
C LYS A 6 22.19 6.89 -0.36
N ILE A 7 21.25 6.47 0.49
CA ILE A 7 20.34 5.36 0.21
C ILE A 7 19.37 5.76 -0.91
N LEU A 8 18.88 7.00 -0.87
CA LEU A 8 18.01 7.55 -1.91
C LEU A 8 18.69 7.58 -3.29
N ILE A 9 19.93 8.08 -3.35
CA ILE A 9 20.70 8.10 -4.61
C ILE A 9 20.95 6.69 -5.14
N ASP A 10 21.27 5.75 -4.26
CA ASP A 10 21.57 4.38 -4.66
C ASP A 10 20.31 3.63 -5.14
N ALA A 11 19.16 3.93 -4.56
CA ALA A 11 17.86 3.44 -5.03
C ALA A 11 17.49 4.03 -6.40
N LEU A 12 17.66 5.35 -6.59
CA LEU A 12 17.38 6.02 -7.86
C LEU A 12 18.23 5.47 -9.02
N LYS A 13 19.49 5.10 -8.77
CA LYS A 13 20.37 4.49 -9.78
C LYS A 13 19.97 3.07 -10.17
N LYS A 14 19.27 2.36 -9.30
CA LYS A 14 18.77 0.99 -9.54
C LYS A 14 17.40 0.98 -10.19
N LEU A 15 16.78 2.14 -10.38
CA LEU A 15 15.53 2.21 -11.12
C LEU A 15 15.80 1.87 -12.59
N PRO A 16 15.14 0.85 -13.13
CA PRO A 16 15.16 0.60 -14.57
C PRO A 16 14.69 1.85 -15.30
N VAL A 17 15.51 2.30 -16.27
CA VAL A 17 15.12 3.38 -17.18
C VAL A 17 14.12 2.80 -18.16
N TYR A 18 12.83 2.81 -17.78
CA TYR A 18 11.74 2.46 -18.68
C TYR A 18 11.48 3.61 -19.67
N THR A 19 12.46 3.87 -20.53
CA THR A 19 12.24 4.74 -21.69
C THR A 19 12.16 3.83 -22.91
N PRO A 20 11.00 3.77 -23.59
CA PRO A 20 10.88 2.97 -24.80
C PRO A 20 11.86 3.48 -25.86
N GLU A 21 12.36 2.56 -26.69
CA GLU A 21 13.27 2.90 -27.77
C GLU A 21 12.70 3.98 -28.70
N ASN A 22 13.57 4.82 -29.26
CA ASN A 22 13.17 5.96 -30.11
C ASN A 22 12.24 5.59 -31.28
N HIS A 23 12.33 4.35 -31.78
CA HIS A 23 11.49 3.87 -32.86
C HIS A 23 10.01 3.72 -32.44
N VAL A 24 9.75 3.40 -31.16
CA VAL A 24 8.40 3.32 -30.58
C VAL A 24 7.75 4.70 -30.59
N TRP A 25 8.48 5.71 -30.11
CA TRP A 25 8.03 7.10 -30.14
C TRP A 25 7.79 7.61 -31.56
N LYS A 26 8.63 7.22 -32.51
CA LYS A 26 8.45 7.56 -33.93
C LYS A 26 7.17 6.95 -34.49
N LYS A 27 6.87 5.68 -34.16
CA LYS A 27 5.65 4.98 -34.59
C LYS A 27 4.40 5.64 -34.01
N ILE A 28 4.42 5.99 -32.72
CA ILE A 28 3.33 6.72 -32.06
C ILE A 28 3.10 8.07 -32.73
N LYS A 29 4.16 8.86 -32.96
CA LYS A 29 4.05 10.16 -33.64
C LYS A 29 3.43 10.04 -35.03
N LEU A 30 3.84 9.04 -35.81
CA LEU A 30 3.29 8.78 -37.15
C LEU A 30 1.83 8.34 -37.09
N TYR A 31 1.48 7.48 -36.14
CA TYR A 31 0.10 7.04 -35.91
C TYR A 31 -0.81 8.22 -35.52
N LEU A 32 -0.37 9.06 -34.58
CA LEU A 32 -1.12 10.24 -34.16
C LEU A 32 -1.29 11.23 -35.31
N ALA A 33 -0.22 11.52 -36.07
CA ALA A 33 -0.28 12.43 -37.21
C ALA A 33 -1.26 11.94 -38.30
N LYS A 34 -1.25 10.63 -38.58
CA LYS A 34 -2.16 10.00 -39.55
C LYS A 34 -3.62 10.05 -39.10
N ASN A 35 -3.89 9.80 -37.82
CA ASN A 35 -5.25 9.77 -37.28
C ASN A 35 -5.82 11.18 -37.04
N LEU A 36 -4.97 12.17 -36.73
CA LEU A 36 -5.33 13.59 -36.71
C LEU A 36 -5.72 14.06 -38.12
N ALA A 37 -4.88 13.78 -39.12
CA ALA A 37 -5.14 14.20 -40.50
C ALA A 37 -6.39 13.53 -41.12
N SER A 38 -6.79 12.36 -40.62
CA SER A 38 -7.97 11.63 -41.09
C SER A 38 -9.24 11.90 -40.26
N GLY A 39 -9.17 12.77 -39.24
CA GLY A 39 -10.32 13.10 -38.40
C GLY A 39 -10.86 11.92 -37.57
N LYS A 40 -10.08 10.85 -37.41
CA LYS A 40 -10.47 9.60 -36.73
C LYS A 40 -10.17 9.58 -35.23
N MET A 41 -9.72 10.70 -34.66
CA MET A 41 -9.48 10.77 -33.22
C MET A 41 -10.80 10.99 -32.48
N PRO A 42 -11.02 10.28 -31.34
CA PRO A 42 -12.06 10.68 -30.40
C PRO A 42 -11.78 12.12 -29.99
N GLN A 43 -12.80 12.98 -30.03
CA GLN A 43 -12.67 14.31 -29.43
C GLN A 43 -12.44 14.07 -27.94
N LEU A 44 -11.26 14.45 -27.43
CA LEU A 44 -11.02 14.45 -26.00
C LEU A 44 -12.04 15.42 -25.38
N HIS A 45 -12.95 14.88 -24.57
CA HIS A 45 -13.82 15.70 -23.75
C HIS A 45 -12.92 16.45 -22.76
N VAL A 46 -12.68 17.73 -23.03
CA VAL A 46 -12.08 18.63 -22.05
C VAL A 46 -13.17 18.86 -21.01
N ILE A 47 -13.13 18.07 -19.94
CA ILE A 47 -13.97 18.31 -18.78
C ILE A 47 -13.27 19.39 -17.99
N ASP A 48 -13.66 20.64 -18.21
CA ASP A 48 -13.29 21.70 -17.29
C ASP A 48 -14.00 21.43 -15.95
N PRO A 49 -13.27 21.41 -14.83
CA PRO A 49 -13.88 21.25 -13.54
C PRO A 49 -14.85 22.43 -13.30
N PRO A 50 -16.00 22.22 -12.63
CA PRO A 50 -16.88 23.30 -12.23
C PRO A 50 -16.11 24.40 -11.49
N GLU A 51 -16.50 25.66 -11.68
CA GLU A 51 -15.82 26.84 -11.12
C GLU A 51 -15.67 26.75 -9.58
N ASP A 52 -16.59 26.04 -8.93
CA ASP A 52 -16.62 25.78 -7.49
C ASP A 52 -15.47 24.89 -6.98
N VAL A 53 -14.85 24.09 -7.85
CA VAL A 53 -13.73 23.22 -7.47
C VAL A 53 -12.52 24.08 -7.11
N TRP A 54 -12.20 25.08 -7.92
CA TRP A 54 -11.05 25.96 -7.68
C TRP A 54 -11.23 26.83 -6.44
N THR A 55 -12.44 27.34 -6.22
CA THR A 55 -12.76 28.13 -5.02
C THR A 55 -12.68 27.28 -3.75
N SER A 56 -13.09 26.01 -3.81
CA SER A 56 -12.98 25.08 -2.67
C SER A 56 -11.53 24.77 -2.29
N ILE A 57 -10.64 24.59 -3.29
CA ILE A 57 -9.21 24.34 -3.09
C ILE A 57 -8.56 25.56 -2.44
N ASP A 58 -8.84 26.75 -2.95
CA ASP A 58 -8.27 28.00 -2.44
C ASP A 58 -8.71 28.27 -0.99
N HIS A 59 -9.97 27.99 -0.67
CA HIS A 59 -10.48 28.10 0.69
C HIS A 59 -9.76 27.15 1.67
N GLU A 60 -9.48 25.92 1.26
CA GLU A 60 -8.84 24.93 2.13
C GLU A 60 -7.34 25.17 2.32
N LEU A 61 -6.66 25.68 1.29
CA LEU A 61 -5.27 26.13 1.40
C LEU A 61 -5.15 27.33 2.37
N ASN A 62 -6.04 28.32 2.25
CA ASN A 62 -6.09 29.47 3.16
C ASN A 62 -6.43 29.05 4.61
N ARG A 63 -7.23 28.00 4.81
CA ARG A 63 -7.49 27.42 6.14
C ARG A 63 -6.23 26.81 6.74
N ARG A 64 -5.42 26.12 5.95
CA ARG A 64 -4.16 25.50 6.40
C ARG A 64 -3.08 26.54 6.70
N GLU A 65 -3.03 27.65 5.96
CA GLU A 65 -2.10 28.74 6.25
C GLU A 65 -2.34 29.36 7.63
N LYS A 66 -3.61 29.39 8.10
CA LYS A 66 -3.95 29.80 9.48
C LYS A 66 -3.34 28.91 10.57
N LEU A 67 -2.88 27.69 10.25
CA LEU A 67 -2.12 26.86 11.21
C LEU A 67 -0.78 27.49 11.58
N SER A 68 -0.18 28.28 10.69
CA SER A 68 1.07 29.01 10.97
C SER A 68 0.89 30.14 11.98
N SER A 69 -0.35 30.62 12.18
CA SER A 69 -0.72 31.66 13.14
C SER A 69 -1.03 31.13 14.55
N LEU A 70 -1.03 29.81 14.74
CA LEU A 70 -1.27 29.21 16.05
C LEU A 70 -0.08 29.50 16.99
N LYS A 71 -0.41 29.97 18.20
CA LYS A 71 0.59 30.18 19.26
C LYS A 71 1.28 28.85 19.57
N ARG A 72 2.60 28.80 19.37
CA ARG A 72 3.42 27.70 19.86
C ARG A 72 3.55 27.85 21.38
N TYR A 73 2.90 26.96 22.13
CA TYR A 73 3.10 26.88 23.57
C TYR A 73 4.31 25.99 23.85
N ASN A 74 5.35 26.57 24.44
CA ASN A 74 6.41 25.80 25.07
C ASN A 74 6.07 25.68 26.56
N PRO A 75 6.09 24.48 27.18
CA PRO A 75 5.88 24.34 28.61
C PRO A 75 6.92 25.16 29.40
N PRO A 76 6.55 25.71 30.57
CA PRO A 76 7.49 26.41 31.46
C PRO A 76 8.67 25.52 31.87
N GLU A 77 9.83 26.14 32.11
CA GLU A 77 11.07 25.44 32.49
C GLU A 77 10.90 24.54 33.72
N GLU A 78 10.03 24.94 34.65
CA GLU A 78 9.69 24.20 35.87
C GLU A 78 9.15 22.78 35.58
N VAL A 79 8.46 22.59 34.45
CA VAL A 79 7.96 21.27 34.04
C VAL A 79 9.12 20.35 33.67
N TRP A 80 10.14 20.88 32.98
CA TRP A 80 11.33 20.12 32.60
C TRP A 80 12.20 19.80 33.81
N GLU A 81 12.40 20.76 34.72
CA GLU A 81 13.17 20.54 35.94
C GLU A 81 12.58 19.42 36.81
N ASN A 82 11.24 19.33 36.87
CA ASN A 82 10.57 18.31 37.68
C ASN A 82 10.76 16.89 37.08
N ILE A 83 10.80 16.79 35.75
CA ILE A 83 11.09 15.53 35.05
C ILE A 83 12.52 15.07 35.36
N ASP A 84 13.51 15.96 35.26
CA ASP A 84 14.91 15.63 35.54
C ASP A 84 15.16 15.20 36.99
N ARG A 85 14.48 15.85 37.94
CA ARG A 85 14.53 15.49 39.36
C ARG A 85 13.94 14.09 39.63
N THR A 86 12.88 13.74 38.90
CA THR A 86 12.24 12.43 39.01
C THR A 86 13.11 11.32 38.40
N LEU A 87 13.91 11.63 37.38
CA LEU A 87 14.81 10.67 36.74
C LEU A 87 16.09 10.43 37.55
N THR A 88 16.65 11.47 38.17
CA THR A 88 17.92 11.39 38.91
C THR A 88 17.80 10.71 40.28
N THR A 89 16.62 10.69 40.90
CA THR A 89 16.39 10.08 42.21
C THR A 89 16.37 8.54 42.21
N LYS A 90 16.35 7.87 41.04
CA LYS A 90 16.36 6.40 40.92
C LYS A 90 17.75 5.74 40.90
N LEU A 91 18.86 6.50 41.00
CA LEU A 91 20.21 5.91 41.03
C LEU A 91 20.63 5.57 42.47
N ILE A 92 20.09 4.47 42.99
CA ILE A 92 20.41 3.91 44.30
C ILE A 92 21.89 3.48 44.35
N LYS A 93 22.67 4.06 45.26
CA LYS A 93 24.09 3.71 45.53
C LYS A 93 24.23 2.25 45.96
N ARG A 94 24.88 1.42 45.15
CA ARG A 94 25.29 0.05 45.53
C ARG A 94 26.45 0.08 46.52
N ARG A 95 26.18 -0.21 47.80
CA ARG A 95 27.21 -0.58 48.79
C ARG A 95 27.59 -2.04 48.53
N THR A 96 28.83 -2.30 48.10
CA THR A 96 29.35 -3.65 47.89
C THR A 96 29.67 -4.31 49.22
N VAL A 97 28.92 -5.35 49.59
CA VAL A 97 29.21 -6.18 50.78
C VAL A 97 29.88 -7.48 50.31
N ARG A 98 31.17 -7.62 50.64
CA ARG A 98 32.10 -8.67 50.17
C ARG A 98 32.01 -9.99 50.97
N TRP A 99 30.85 -10.34 51.50
CA TRP A 99 30.69 -11.48 52.45
C TRP A 99 29.46 -12.35 52.16
N LEU A 100 29.11 -12.55 50.88
CA LEU A 100 27.99 -13.42 50.52
C LEU A 100 28.39 -14.40 49.40
N THR A 101 29.44 -15.20 49.62
CA THR A 101 29.87 -16.20 48.62
C THR A 101 29.35 -17.62 48.88
N TRP A 102 28.64 -17.88 49.98
CA TRP A 102 28.15 -19.24 50.30
C TRP A 102 26.62 -19.37 50.34
N SER A 103 25.89 -18.45 49.70
CA SER A 103 24.43 -18.60 49.46
C SER A 103 24.04 -18.24 48.03
N THR A 104 25.00 -17.99 47.15
CA THR A 104 24.78 -17.50 45.78
C THR A 104 24.29 -18.58 44.82
N ALA A 105 24.56 -19.87 45.04
CA ALA A 105 24.15 -20.91 44.12
C ALA A 105 22.62 -21.11 44.09
N ALA A 106 21.97 -21.24 45.25
CA ALA A 106 20.51 -21.43 45.32
C ALA A 106 19.74 -20.17 44.85
N ALA A 107 20.24 -18.99 45.21
CA ALA A 107 19.66 -17.73 44.74
C ALA A 107 19.85 -17.54 43.22
N ALA A 108 21.00 -17.94 42.65
CA ALA A 108 21.22 -17.88 41.21
C ALA A 108 20.28 -18.82 40.44
N VAL A 109 19.99 -20.02 40.96
CA VAL A 109 19.02 -20.94 40.35
C VAL A 109 17.60 -20.39 40.43
N LEU A 110 17.20 -19.77 41.55
CA LEU A 110 15.88 -19.13 41.66
C LEU A 110 15.75 -17.90 40.75
N ILE A 111 16.80 -17.08 40.61
CA ILE A 111 16.81 -15.93 39.71
C ILE A 111 16.78 -16.39 38.25
N LEU A 112 17.53 -17.44 37.88
CA LEU A 112 17.50 -18.00 36.53
C LEU A 112 16.14 -18.63 36.20
N GLY A 113 15.54 -19.35 37.15
CA GLY A 113 14.19 -19.91 37.01
C GLY A 113 13.11 -18.84 36.87
N LEU A 114 13.16 -17.78 37.69
CA LEU A 114 12.26 -16.63 37.55
C LEU A 114 12.49 -15.88 36.24
N PHE A 115 13.74 -15.73 35.79
CA PHE A 115 14.05 -15.06 34.53
C PHE A 115 13.42 -15.80 33.34
N ILE A 116 13.58 -17.13 33.26
CA ILE A 116 12.96 -17.95 32.20
C ILE A 116 11.41 -17.91 32.28
N PHE A 117 10.84 -17.85 33.48
CA PHE A 117 9.39 -17.74 33.67
C PHE A 117 8.85 -16.37 33.21
N THR A 118 9.57 -15.28 33.44
CA THR A 118 9.15 -13.93 33.01
C THR A 118 9.40 -13.65 31.52
N THR A 119 10.37 -14.31 30.87
CA THR A 119 10.62 -14.11 29.44
C THR A 119 9.65 -14.88 28.54
N ASN A 120 8.72 -15.66 29.12
CA ASN A 120 7.59 -16.30 28.44
C ASN A 120 6.32 -15.45 28.43
N ILE A 121 6.39 -14.16 28.74
CA ILE A 121 5.30 -13.25 28.47
C ILE A 121 5.37 -12.94 26.98
N GLY A 122 4.45 -13.52 26.21
CA GLY A 122 4.38 -13.43 24.76
C GLY A 122 4.67 -12.01 24.26
N LYS A 123 5.56 -11.89 23.28
CA LYS A 123 5.87 -10.62 22.64
C LYS A 123 4.58 -10.07 22.04
N ASN A 124 4.01 -9.04 22.66
CA ASN A 124 2.89 -8.30 22.08
C ASN A 124 3.46 -7.43 20.96
N TYR A 125 3.34 -7.90 19.73
CA TYR A 125 3.63 -7.10 18.56
C TYR A 125 2.56 -6.01 18.46
N SER A 126 2.97 -4.75 18.59
CA SER A 126 2.11 -3.62 18.20
C SER A 126 2.33 -3.40 16.72
N TYR A 127 1.36 -3.85 15.91
CA TYR A 127 1.28 -3.50 14.50
C TYR A 127 0.26 -2.37 14.35
N SER A 128 0.62 -1.36 13.56
CA SER A 128 -0.26 -0.23 13.25
C SER A 128 -0.84 -0.47 11.87
N GLU A 129 -2.11 -0.85 11.83
CA GLU A 129 -2.86 -1.00 10.58
C GLU A 129 -3.43 0.36 10.18
N GLU A 130 -3.00 0.84 9.02
CA GLU A 130 -3.66 1.91 8.29
C GLU A 130 -4.75 1.27 7.44
N TRP A 131 -6.01 1.42 7.87
CA TRP A 131 -7.15 1.01 7.07
C TRP A 131 -7.35 2.05 5.97
N VAL A 132 -7.05 1.66 4.72
CA VAL A 132 -7.53 2.39 3.55
C VAL A 132 -9.05 2.21 3.54
N GLN A 133 -9.78 3.30 3.77
CA GLN A 133 -11.23 3.30 3.61
C GLN A 133 -11.52 3.12 2.12
N ILE A 134 -11.87 1.89 1.72
CA ILE A 134 -12.37 1.61 0.38
C ILE A 134 -13.74 2.30 0.32
N GLN A 135 -13.76 3.48 -0.30
CA GLN A 135 -14.89 4.40 -0.20
C GLN A 135 -16.17 3.84 -0.84
N ASP A 136 -16.03 2.89 -1.78
CA ASP A 136 -17.14 2.16 -2.36
C ASP A 136 -16.67 0.85 -3.04
N VAL A 137 -17.09 -0.29 -2.50
CA VAL A 137 -16.82 -1.61 -3.07
C VAL A 137 -17.64 -1.85 -4.35
N HIS A 138 -18.75 -1.12 -4.54
CA HIS A 138 -19.56 -1.22 -5.77
C HIS A 138 -18.86 -0.64 -7.01
N GLN A 139 -17.80 0.16 -6.84
CA GLN A 139 -17.02 0.64 -7.98
C GLN A 139 -16.37 -0.51 -8.77
N TRP A 140 -16.12 -1.65 -8.13
CA TRP A 140 -15.49 -2.79 -8.78
C TRP A 140 -16.43 -3.60 -9.67
N GLU A 141 -17.73 -3.30 -9.72
CA GLU A 141 -18.70 -4.05 -10.52
C GLU A 141 -18.53 -3.82 -12.04
N GLU A 142 -17.98 -2.67 -12.47
CA GLU A 142 -17.86 -2.29 -13.89
C GLU A 142 -16.48 -2.56 -14.53
N ASP A 143 -15.46 -2.93 -13.75
CA ASP A 143 -14.06 -2.97 -14.23
C ASP A 143 -13.67 -4.20 -15.07
N ASP A 144 -14.54 -5.21 -15.18
CA ASP A 144 -14.19 -6.50 -15.83
C ASP A 144 -14.38 -6.50 -17.35
N GLN A 145 -15.34 -5.73 -17.87
CA GLN A 145 -15.64 -5.69 -19.31
C GLN A 145 -14.47 -5.17 -20.18
N PRO A 146 -13.75 -4.09 -19.79
CA PRO A 146 -12.57 -3.64 -20.53
C PRO A 146 -11.45 -4.70 -20.56
N VAL A 147 -11.29 -5.46 -19.48
CA VAL A 147 -10.28 -6.51 -19.37
C VAL A 147 -10.58 -7.68 -20.32
N GLU A 148 -11.83 -8.14 -20.37
CA GLU A 148 -12.25 -9.20 -21.30
C GLU A 148 -12.02 -8.79 -22.77
N GLN A 149 -12.32 -7.54 -23.11
CA GLN A 149 -12.08 -6.99 -24.44
C GLN A 149 -10.58 -6.93 -24.78
N ALA A 150 -9.74 -6.51 -23.83
CA ALA A 150 -8.30 -6.48 -24.01
C ALA A 150 -7.71 -7.88 -24.23
N LEU A 151 -8.17 -8.88 -23.46
CA LEU A 151 -7.76 -10.28 -23.65
C LEU A 151 -8.22 -10.84 -25.01
N ALA A 152 -9.42 -10.50 -25.46
CA ALA A 152 -9.90 -10.89 -26.79
C ALA A 152 -9.03 -10.30 -27.91
N LEU A 153 -8.62 -9.04 -27.78
CA LEU A 153 -7.69 -8.40 -28.71
C LEU A 153 -6.32 -9.10 -28.71
N LEU A 154 -5.75 -9.38 -27.53
CA LEU A 154 -4.48 -10.12 -27.39
C LEU A 154 -4.54 -11.49 -28.08
N CYS A 155 -5.65 -12.22 -27.94
CA CYS A 155 -5.82 -13.51 -28.60
C CYS A 155 -6.07 -13.41 -30.11
N SER A 156 -6.61 -12.30 -30.59
CA SER A 156 -6.71 -12.03 -32.03
C SER A 156 -5.34 -11.76 -32.66
N GLU A 157 -4.43 -11.14 -31.91
CA GLU A 157 -3.06 -10.83 -32.35
C GLU A 157 -2.14 -12.06 -32.23
N ASN A 158 -2.30 -12.85 -31.16
CA ASN A 158 -1.45 -14.01 -30.84
C ASN A 158 -2.24 -15.34 -30.70
N PRO A 159 -2.83 -15.87 -31.79
CA PRO A 159 -3.72 -17.03 -31.73
C PRO A 159 -3.02 -18.36 -31.39
N ALA A 160 -1.70 -18.44 -31.56
CA ALA A 160 -0.92 -19.64 -31.20
C ALA A 160 -0.78 -19.77 -29.68
N THR A 161 -0.43 -18.69 -28.99
CA THR A 161 -0.29 -18.63 -27.54
C THR A 161 -1.62 -18.92 -26.83
N CYS A 162 -2.73 -18.33 -27.29
CA CYS A 162 -4.04 -18.56 -26.67
C CYS A 162 -4.60 -19.99 -26.84
N LYS A 163 -4.02 -20.79 -27.74
CA LYS A 163 -4.38 -22.21 -27.91
C LYS A 163 -3.59 -23.14 -26.99
N THR A 164 -2.53 -22.66 -26.35
CA THR A 164 -1.71 -23.46 -25.44
C THR A 164 -2.53 -23.91 -24.23
N PRO A 165 -2.24 -25.10 -23.66
CA PRO A 165 -2.94 -25.59 -22.48
C PRO A 165 -2.73 -24.65 -21.28
N GLU A 166 -1.54 -24.12 -21.10
CA GLU A 166 -1.21 -23.18 -20.02
C GLU A 166 -2.06 -21.91 -20.08
N PHE A 167 -2.20 -21.29 -21.25
CA PHE A 167 -3.01 -20.08 -21.38
C PHE A 167 -4.51 -20.36 -21.14
N LYS A 168 -4.99 -21.54 -21.56
CA LYS A 168 -6.38 -21.95 -21.29
C LYS A 168 -6.64 -22.23 -19.82
N GLU A 169 -5.66 -22.75 -19.09
CA GLU A 169 -5.74 -22.93 -17.64
C GLU A 169 -5.93 -21.57 -16.95
N LEU A 170 -5.08 -20.60 -17.28
CA LEU A 170 -5.17 -19.23 -16.76
C LEU A 170 -6.50 -18.56 -17.11
N GLN A 171 -6.99 -18.74 -18.34
CA GLN A 171 -8.30 -18.22 -18.74
C GLN A 171 -9.46 -18.84 -17.95
N LYS A 172 -9.38 -20.15 -17.67
CA LYS A 172 -10.38 -20.86 -16.87
C LYS A 172 -10.36 -20.37 -15.42
N GLU A 173 -9.18 -20.17 -14.85
CA GLU A 173 -8.98 -19.66 -13.50
C GLU A 173 -9.51 -18.23 -13.37
N LEU A 174 -9.18 -17.35 -14.32
CA LEU A 174 -9.72 -15.99 -14.39
C LEU A 174 -11.25 -15.98 -14.46
N SER A 175 -11.85 -16.87 -15.27
CA SER A 175 -13.31 -17.02 -15.34
C SER A 175 -13.91 -17.51 -14.02
N SER A 176 -13.22 -18.38 -13.29
CA SER A 176 -13.65 -18.86 -11.98
C SER A 176 -13.66 -17.73 -10.95
N LEU A 177 -12.59 -16.92 -10.92
CA LEU A 177 -12.50 -15.77 -10.02
C LEU A 177 -13.56 -14.70 -10.31
N ASN A 178 -13.84 -14.44 -11.59
CA ASN A 178 -14.95 -13.55 -11.99
C ASN A 178 -16.31 -14.07 -11.50
N GLN A 179 -16.54 -15.38 -11.56
CA GLN A 179 -17.77 -15.97 -11.05
C GLN A 179 -17.88 -15.83 -9.52
N SER A 180 -16.80 -16.11 -8.79
CA SER A 180 -16.76 -15.97 -7.33
C SER A 180 -16.95 -14.52 -6.88
N LYS A 181 -16.35 -13.55 -7.58
CA LYS A 181 -16.59 -12.11 -7.38
C LYS A 181 -18.08 -11.77 -7.45
N GLN A 182 -18.75 -12.21 -8.52
CA GLN A 182 -20.18 -11.97 -8.74
C GLN A 182 -21.06 -12.62 -7.67
N GLU A 183 -20.64 -13.75 -7.10
CA GLU A 183 -21.33 -14.39 -5.99
C GLU A 183 -21.19 -13.59 -4.69
N ILE A 184 -19.99 -13.08 -4.39
CA ILE A 184 -19.74 -12.22 -3.22
C ILE A 184 -20.50 -10.90 -3.33
N LEU A 185 -20.48 -10.26 -4.50
CA LEU A 185 -21.21 -9.00 -4.74
C LEU A 185 -22.73 -9.15 -4.52
N LYS A 186 -23.32 -10.31 -4.85
CA LYS A 186 -24.74 -10.59 -4.58
C LYS A 186 -25.05 -10.78 -3.09
N GLN A 187 -24.07 -11.17 -2.29
CA GLN A 187 -24.19 -11.37 -0.84
C GLN A 187 -23.93 -10.08 -0.05
N LEU A 188 -23.19 -9.13 -0.63
CA LEU A 188 -22.96 -7.81 -0.04
C LEU A 188 -24.27 -7.01 0.00
N ASN A 189 -24.70 -6.66 1.21
CA ASN A 189 -25.86 -5.78 1.43
C ASN A 189 -25.36 -4.34 1.59
N LYS A 190 -25.98 -3.40 0.87
CA LYS A 190 -25.70 -1.95 0.96
C LYS A 190 -25.73 -1.37 2.38
N TYR A 191 -26.40 -2.03 3.32
CA TYR A 191 -26.55 -1.58 4.71
C TYR A 191 -25.78 -2.41 5.74
N ASP A 192 -25.03 -3.43 5.31
CA ASP A 192 -24.28 -4.32 6.19
C ASP A 192 -22.79 -4.30 5.81
N ALA A 193 -21.95 -3.79 6.71
CA ALA A 193 -20.50 -3.75 6.53
C ALA A 193 -19.92 -5.14 6.81
N ASN A 194 -20.13 -6.08 5.88
CA ASN A 194 -19.57 -7.42 5.99
C ASN A 194 -18.08 -7.41 5.60
N THR A 195 -17.26 -6.99 6.56
CA THR A 195 -15.80 -6.84 6.43
C THR A 195 -15.12 -8.12 5.90
N GLU A 196 -15.65 -9.31 6.20
CA GLU A 196 -15.08 -10.57 5.69
C GLU A 196 -15.27 -10.71 4.17
N LEU A 197 -16.46 -10.38 3.66
CA LEU A 197 -16.75 -10.46 2.22
C LEU A 197 -15.97 -9.39 1.44
N GLU A 198 -15.80 -8.20 2.01
CA GLU A 198 -15.00 -7.12 1.41
C GLU A 198 -13.52 -7.50 1.32
N ILE A 199 -12.96 -8.13 2.37
CA ILE A 199 -11.59 -8.65 2.36
C ILE A 199 -11.43 -9.73 1.27
N LYS A 200 -12.35 -10.70 1.19
CA LYS A 200 -12.32 -11.76 0.16
C LYS A 200 -12.44 -11.19 -1.25
N LEU A 201 -13.26 -10.17 -1.44
CA LEU A 201 -13.39 -9.50 -2.72
C LEU A 201 -12.09 -8.80 -3.12
N THR A 202 -11.40 -8.19 -2.16
CA THR A 202 -10.09 -7.57 -2.37
C THR A 202 -9.04 -8.61 -2.77
N GLU A 203 -9.02 -9.76 -2.11
CA GLU A 203 -8.13 -10.89 -2.43
C GLU A 203 -8.36 -11.38 -3.87
N ILE A 204 -9.63 -11.56 -4.27
CA ILE A 204 -9.99 -11.95 -5.64
C ILE A 204 -9.49 -10.93 -6.68
N GLU A 205 -9.61 -9.63 -6.44
CA GLU A 205 -9.14 -8.62 -7.41
C GLU A 205 -7.62 -8.59 -7.55
N LEU A 206 -6.88 -8.89 -6.47
CA LEU A 206 -5.43 -9.02 -6.52
C LEU A 206 -5.01 -10.26 -7.31
N GLU A 207 -5.64 -11.41 -7.06
CA GLU A 207 -5.37 -12.66 -7.80
C GLU A 207 -5.68 -12.51 -9.29
N LYS A 208 -6.83 -11.93 -9.64
CA LYS A 208 -7.17 -11.63 -11.03
C LYS A 208 -6.11 -10.76 -11.70
N SER A 209 -5.65 -9.72 -11.01
CA SER A 209 -4.61 -8.82 -11.52
C SER A 209 -3.29 -9.56 -11.78
N GLU A 210 -2.93 -10.55 -10.96
CA GLU A 210 -1.75 -11.37 -11.16
C GLU A 210 -1.91 -12.31 -12.36
N LEU A 211 -3.04 -13.01 -12.48
CA LEU A 211 -3.33 -13.88 -13.62
C LEU A 211 -3.31 -13.12 -14.94
N ILE A 212 -3.91 -11.94 -15.00
CA ILE A 212 -3.92 -11.10 -16.21
C ILE A 212 -2.49 -10.70 -16.61
N LYS A 213 -1.63 -10.35 -15.64
CA LYS A 213 -0.22 -10.05 -15.90
C LYS A 213 0.51 -11.26 -16.46
N GLU A 214 0.26 -12.45 -15.92
CA GLU A 214 0.86 -13.68 -16.42
C GLU A 214 0.39 -13.99 -17.86
N MET A 215 -0.91 -13.85 -18.13
CA MET A 215 -1.47 -14.03 -19.47
C MET A 215 -0.83 -13.08 -20.48
N ILE A 216 -0.64 -11.80 -20.12
CA ILE A 216 0.03 -10.82 -20.98
C ILE A 216 1.51 -11.20 -21.19
N ALA A 217 2.21 -11.59 -20.12
CA ALA A 217 3.63 -11.96 -20.19
C ALA A 217 3.88 -13.17 -21.10
N LYS A 218 2.93 -14.11 -21.21
CA LYS A 218 3.01 -15.25 -22.14
C LYS A 218 2.78 -14.87 -23.61
N THR A 219 2.22 -13.69 -23.88
CA THR A 219 1.87 -13.22 -25.24
C THR A 219 2.88 -12.26 -25.87
N ILE A 220 3.87 -11.78 -25.11
CA ILE A 220 4.95 -10.89 -25.54
C ILE A 220 6.23 -11.72 -25.73
#